data_AF-A0A3N1V5T6-F1
#
_entry.id   AF-A0A3N1V5T6-F1
#
_cell.length_a   1.000
_cell.length_b   1.000
_cell.length_c   1.000
_cell.angle_alpha   90.00
_cell.angle_beta   90.00
_cell.angle_gamma   90.00
#
_symmetry.space_group_name_H-M   'P 1'
#
loop_
_entity.id
_entity.type
_entity.pdbx_description
1 polymer ?
#
loop_
_entity_poly.entity_id
_entity_poly.type
_entity_poly.pdbx_seq_one_letter_code
_entity_poly.pdbx_strand_id
1 'polypeptide(L)'
;MTYWDPIPTLRACAEGEPLPGLAQWVPAYNATWGARPHAWSERNWRNVPGPFYGAATDTCWVGRGVAPDHVLYDDEYGQEFVYRQPATPEETHRVMAAAWQDPMAGFECDGDAHWTPELIRDWWRDRGRVRAWADALDRTWSLSQDEHRREAAGGARAYVAHIDHGLGDYLRGYLFWLQEARPARPGESLPGL
;
A
#
# COMPACT_ATOMS: atom_id res chain seq x y z
N MET A 1 5.26 -3.51 17.31
CA MET A 1 4.52 -2.35 16.77
C MET A 1 3.03 -2.63 16.90
N THR A 2 2.21 -1.66 17.29
CA THR A 2 0.74 -1.83 17.33
C THR A 2 0.17 -1.46 15.96
N TYR A 3 -0.75 -2.28 15.43
CA TYR A 3 -1.44 -1.96 14.18
C TYR A 3 -2.28 -0.69 14.34
N TRP A 4 -2.25 0.14 13.30
CA TRP A 4 -3.04 1.36 13.19
C TRP A 4 -4.00 1.21 12.01
N ASP A 5 -5.28 1.48 12.24
CA ASP A 5 -6.35 1.34 11.26
C ASP A 5 -6.54 2.66 10.47
N PRO A 6 -6.30 2.69 9.14
CA PRO A 6 -6.48 3.87 8.31
C PRO A 6 -7.91 4.21 7.95
N ILE A 7 -8.84 3.25 8.05
CA ILE A 7 -10.19 3.40 7.52
C ILE A 7 -10.95 4.56 8.19
N PRO A 8 -10.83 4.82 9.51
CA PRO A 8 -11.41 6.00 10.14
C PRO A 8 -10.90 7.33 9.56
N THR A 9 -9.60 7.44 9.27
CA THR A 9 -9.02 8.65 8.65
C THR A 9 -9.58 8.84 7.23
N LEU A 10 -9.64 7.78 6.43
CA LEU A 10 -10.22 7.85 5.09
C LEU A 10 -11.68 8.30 5.11
N ARG A 11 -12.48 7.77 6.04
CA ARG A 11 -13.91 8.12 6.18
C ARG A 11 -14.11 9.60 6.56
N ALA A 12 -13.31 10.12 7.48
CA ALA A 12 -13.38 11.53 7.87
C ALA A 12 -13.16 12.47 6.68
N CYS A 13 -12.20 12.15 5.80
CA CYS A 13 -11.95 12.93 4.59
C CYS A 13 -13.09 12.86 3.57
N ALA A 14 -13.77 11.71 3.44
CA ALA A 14 -14.94 11.56 2.58
C ALA A 14 -16.13 12.41 3.05
N GLU A 15 -16.21 12.71 4.35
CA GLU A 15 -17.25 13.53 4.97
C GLU A 15 -16.97 15.04 4.89
N GLY A 16 -15.91 15.45 4.20
CA GLY A 16 -15.61 16.85 3.90
C GLY A 16 -14.58 17.49 4.84
N GLU A 17 -13.93 16.73 5.73
CA GLU A 17 -12.78 17.23 6.48
C GLU A 17 -11.63 17.55 5.51
N PRO A 18 -11.12 18.79 5.49
CA PRO A 18 -10.05 19.17 4.58
C PRO A 18 -8.76 18.43 4.95
N LEU A 19 -8.13 17.80 3.97
CA LEU A 19 -6.84 17.16 4.13
C LEU A 19 -5.74 18.21 4.41
N PRO A 20 -5.13 18.23 5.61
CA PRO A 20 -4.08 19.18 5.92
C PRO A 20 -2.88 18.97 4.99
N GLY A 21 -2.46 20.02 4.27
CA GLY A 21 -1.27 19.98 3.41
C GLY A 21 -1.42 19.26 2.06
N LEU A 22 -2.60 18.76 1.71
CA LEU A 22 -2.86 18.09 0.42
C LEU A 22 -3.80 18.82 -0.53
N ALA A 23 -4.43 19.93 -0.10
CA ALA A 23 -5.30 20.73 -0.99
C ALA A 23 -4.59 21.21 -2.27
N GLN A 24 -3.26 21.30 -2.25
CA GLN A 24 -2.41 21.62 -3.40
C GLN A 24 -2.20 20.46 -4.39
N TRP A 25 -2.46 19.22 -3.97
CA TRP A 25 -2.28 17.99 -4.76
C TRP A 25 -3.61 17.35 -5.18
N VAL A 26 -4.74 17.80 -4.62
CA VAL A 26 -6.04 17.17 -4.81
C VAL A 26 -7.15 18.23 -4.84
N PRO A 27 -7.47 18.79 -6.03
CA PRO A 27 -8.49 19.81 -6.15
C PRO A 27 -9.88 19.18 -6.07
N ALA A 28 -10.47 19.23 -4.87
CA ALA A 28 -11.84 18.84 -4.54
C ALA A 28 -12.18 17.34 -4.65
N TYR A 29 -12.64 16.79 -3.52
CA TYR A 29 -13.24 15.47 -3.42
C TYR A 29 -14.53 15.40 -4.24
N ASN A 30 -14.56 14.58 -5.29
CA ASN A 30 -15.77 14.26 -6.06
C ASN A 30 -15.89 12.75 -6.35
N ALA A 31 -14.78 12.01 -6.39
CA ALA A 31 -14.82 10.59 -6.71
C ALA A 31 -15.21 9.76 -5.49
N THR A 32 -16.29 8.98 -5.64
CA THR A 32 -16.64 7.90 -4.72
C THR A 32 -15.54 6.84 -4.80
N TRP A 33 -14.84 6.60 -3.68
CA TRP A 33 -14.13 5.34 -3.47
C TRP A 33 -15.21 4.27 -3.39
N GLY A 34 -15.52 3.65 -4.52
CA GLY A 34 -16.46 2.56 -4.64
C GLY A 34 -15.73 1.37 -5.21
N ALA A 35 -15.63 0.30 -4.42
CA ALA A 35 -15.02 -0.95 -4.84
C ALA A 35 -15.52 -1.35 -6.23
N ARG A 36 -14.61 -1.41 -7.19
CA ARG A 36 -14.97 -1.90 -8.52
C ARG A 36 -15.22 -3.40 -8.43
N PRO A 37 -16.28 -3.91 -9.08
CA PRO A 37 -16.44 -5.34 -9.22
C PRO A 37 -15.17 -5.89 -9.88
N HIS A 38 -14.53 -6.90 -9.26
CA HIS A 38 -13.31 -7.61 -9.71
C HIS A 38 -11.94 -7.03 -9.34
N ALA A 39 -11.85 -5.85 -8.72
CA ALA A 39 -10.55 -5.25 -8.39
C ALA A 39 -9.69 -6.15 -7.48
N TRP A 40 -10.29 -6.84 -6.51
CA TRP A 40 -9.57 -7.78 -5.65
C TRP A 40 -8.87 -8.92 -6.40
N SER A 41 -9.52 -9.50 -7.42
CA SER A 41 -8.95 -10.57 -8.24
C SER A 41 -7.85 -10.05 -9.17
N GLU A 42 -7.87 -8.76 -9.49
CA GLU A 42 -6.89 -8.08 -10.35
C GLU A 42 -5.77 -7.41 -9.55
N ARG A 43 -5.80 -7.49 -8.21
CA ARG A 43 -4.80 -6.85 -7.35
C ARG A 43 -3.39 -7.26 -7.75
N ASN A 44 -2.47 -6.29 -7.76
CA ASN A 44 -1.06 -6.59 -7.98
C ASN A 44 -0.57 -7.53 -6.87
N TRP A 45 0.03 -8.67 -7.23
CA TRP A 45 0.48 -9.67 -6.26
C TRP A 45 1.61 -9.15 -5.34
N ARG A 46 2.21 -8.01 -5.70
CA ARG A 46 3.25 -7.31 -4.94
C ARG A 46 2.68 -6.35 -3.89
N ASN A 47 1.36 -6.16 -3.80
CA ASN A 47 0.81 -5.37 -2.68
C ASN A 47 1.14 -6.07 -1.35
N VAL A 48 1.55 -5.27 -0.35
CA VAL A 48 1.59 -5.74 1.03
C VAL A 48 0.16 -5.90 1.55
N PRO A 49 -0.19 -7.04 2.18
CA PRO A 49 -1.50 -7.23 2.76
C PRO A 49 -1.90 -6.09 3.69
N GLY A 50 -3.13 -5.62 3.57
CA GLY A 50 -3.63 -4.44 4.25
C GLY A 50 -4.86 -3.86 3.56
N PRO A 51 -5.44 -2.80 4.13
CA PRO A 51 -6.66 -2.18 3.63
C PRO A 51 -6.51 -1.61 2.22
N PHE A 52 -5.36 -0.97 1.91
CA PHE A 52 -5.12 -0.37 0.60
C PHE A 52 -4.41 -1.31 -0.35
N TYR A 53 -4.80 -1.33 -1.62
CA TYR A 53 -4.07 -2.06 -2.65
C TYR A 53 -4.27 -1.43 -4.03
N GLY A 54 -3.29 -1.60 -4.92
CA GLY A 54 -3.43 -1.32 -6.35
C GLY A 54 -3.87 -2.57 -7.12
N ALA A 55 -4.86 -2.44 -7.98
CA ALA A 55 -5.30 -3.46 -8.93
C ALA A 55 -4.97 -3.04 -10.37
N ALA A 56 -5.97 -2.79 -11.21
CA ALA A 56 -5.79 -2.29 -12.57
C ALA A 56 -5.46 -0.77 -12.58
N THR A 57 -4.37 -0.38 -11.93
CA THR A 57 -3.86 1.00 -11.88
C THR A 57 -3.12 1.35 -13.18
N ASP A 58 -3.00 2.64 -13.47
CA ASP A 58 -2.00 3.18 -14.41
C ASP A 58 -1.08 4.11 -13.62
N THR A 59 0.23 3.95 -13.80
CA THR A 59 1.19 4.79 -13.06
C THR A 59 1.12 6.23 -13.46
N CYS A 60 1.09 6.54 -14.76
CA CYS A 60 1.54 7.85 -15.28
C CYS A 60 2.84 8.40 -14.60
N TRP A 61 3.56 7.54 -13.88
CA TRP A 61 4.63 7.79 -12.93
C TRP A 61 4.36 8.83 -11.83
N VAL A 62 3.12 9.02 -11.38
CA VAL A 62 2.75 10.09 -10.43
C VAL A 62 2.60 9.66 -8.96
N GLY A 63 2.09 8.46 -8.67
CA GLY A 63 1.71 8.09 -7.30
C GLY A 63 2.88 8.02 -6.33
N ARG A 64 4.04 7.54 -6.77
CA ARG A 64 5.26 7.54 -5.95
C ARG A 64 5.79 8.96 -5.70
N GLY A 65 5.56 9.91 -6.60
CA GLY A 65 5.89 11.32 -6.36
C GLY A 65 5.12 11.93 -5.18
N VAL A 66 3.96 11.37 -4.86
CA VAL A 66 3.08 11.83 -3.77
C VAL A 66 3.27 10.99 -2.49
N ALA A 67 3.41 9.67 -2.63
CA ALA A 67 3.54 8.72 -1.53
C ALA A 67 4.77 7.79 -1.70
N PRO A 68 6.00 8.35 -1.70
CA PRO A 68 7.22 7.61 -2.03
C PRO A 68 7.55 6.47 -1.06
N ASP A 69 7.04 6.55 0.17
CA ASP A 69 7.23 5.56 1.22
C ASP A 69 6.21 4.42 1.20
N HIS A 70 5.19 4.50 0.31
CA HIS A 70 4.03 3.60 0.29
C HIS A 70 3.75 2.99 -1.09
N VAL A 71 3.97 3.75 -2.16
CA VAL A 71 3.65 3.35 -3.53
C VAL A 71 4.92 2.99 -4.30
N LEU A 72 4.86 1.92 -5.08
CA LEU A 72 5.91 1.52 -6.02
C LEU A 72 5.28 1.08 -7.34
N TYR A 73 6.11 0.99 -8.37
CA TYR A 73 5.72 0.66 -9.73
C TYR A 73 6.20 -0.72 -10.09
N ASP A 74 5.38 -1.50 -10.79
CA ASP A 74 5.87 -2.73 -11.41
C ASP A 74 6.68 -2.47 -12.69
N ASP A 75 7.43 -3.49 -13.10
CA ASP A 75 8.30 -3.48 -14.27
C ASP A 75 7.68 -4.12 -15.51
N GLU A 76 6.43 -4.57 -15.43
CA GLU A 76 5.75 -5.29 -16.50
C GLU A 76 4.81 -4.37 -17.29
N TYR A 77 3.94 -3.65 -16.57
CA TYR A 77 2.94 -2.76 -17.14
C TYR A 77 3.09 -1.33 -16.62
N GLY A 78 3.93 -1.11 -15.62
CA GLY A 78 3.98 0.14 -14.89
C GLY A 78 2.66 0.34 -14.15
N GLN A 79 2.22 -0.66 -13.38
CA GLN A 79 1.12 -0.51 -12.42
C GLN A 79 1.64 -0.02 -11.07
N GLU A 80 0.85 0.81 -10.41
CA GLU A 80 1.07 1.21 -9.02
C GLU A 80 0.53 0.17 -8.06
N PHE A 81 1.26 -0.05 -6.97
CA PHE A 81 0.83 -0.90 -5.87
C PHE A 81 1.35 -0.37 -4.53
N VAL A 82 0.70 -0.78 -3.44
CA VAL A 82 1.05 -0.38 -2.08
C VAL A 82 2.06 -1.38 -1.50
N TYR A 83 3.33 -0.98 -1.41
CA TYR A 83 4.39 -1.81 -0.84
C TYR A 83 4.54 -1.62 0.68
N ARG A 84 3.89 -0.59 1.24
CA ARG A 84 3.86 -0.34 2.69
C ARG A 84 2.57 0.37 3.07
N GLN A 85 1.83 -0.23 3.98
CA GLN A 85 0.56 0.31 4.47
C GLN A 85 0.81 1.54 5.37
N PRO A 86 -0.07 2.56 5.32
CA PRO A 86 0.06 3.74 6.16
C PRO A 86 -0.18 3.39 7.64
N ALA A 87 0.56 4.05 8.53
CA ALA A 87 0.50 3.85 9.98
C ALA A 87 0.18 5.14 10.75
N THR A 88 -0.05 6.25 10.04
CA THR A 88 -0.49 7.53 10.62
C THR A 88 -1.55 8.20 9.73
N PRO A 89 -2.28 9.21 10.27
CA PRO A 89 -3.18 10.01 9.46
C PRO A 89 -2.49 10.65 8.26
N GLU A 90 -1.30 11.23 8.44
CA GLU A 90 -0.53 11.89 7.37
C GLU A 90 -0.07 10.93 6.29
N GLU A 91 0.31 9.70 6.67
CA GLU A 91 0.63 8.64 5.72
C GLU A 91 -0.60 8.21 4.92
N THR A 92 -1.75 8.09 5.57
CA THR A 92 -3.02 7.74 4.90
C THR A 92 -3.44 8.80 3.92
N HIS A 93 -3.37 10.05 4.33
CA HIS A 93 -3.58 11.20 3.47
C HIS A 93 -2.69 11.14 2.22
N ARG A 94 -1.39 10.80 2.37
CA ARG A 94 -0.48 10.64 1.22
C ARG A 94 -0.89 9.49 0.29
N VAL A 95 -1.25 8.32 0.83
CA VAL A 95 -1.72 7.18 0.02
C VAL A 95 -3.00 7.53 -0.74
N MET A 96 -3.95 8.21 -0.08
CA MET A 96 -5.17 8.70 -0.74
C MET A 96 -4.86 9.68 -1.86
N ALA A 97 -3.91 10.60 -1.64
CA ALA A 97 -3.48 11.54 -2.67
C ALA A 97 -2.81 10.87 -3.86
N ALA A 98 -1.99 9.83 -3.64
CA ALA A 98 -1.43 9.03 -4.73
C ALA A 98 -2.53 8.31 -5.52
N ALA A 99 -3.47 7.65 -4.83
CA ALA A 99 -4.58 6.95 -5.46
C ALA A 99 -5.47 7.86 -6.31
N TRP A 100 -5.64 9.14 -5.94
CA TRP A 100 -6.40 10.10 -6.74
C TRP A 100 -5.70 10.59 -8.00
N GLN A 101 -4.39 10.37 -8.11
CA GLN A 101 -3.62 10.70 -9.30
C GLN A 101 -3.65 9.56 -10.33
N ASP A 102 -4.14 8.38 -9.96
CA ASP A 102 -4.31 7.24 -10.88
C ASP A 102 -5.48 7.50 -11.85
N PRO A 103 -5.22 7.72 -13.16
CA PRO A 103 -6.26 8.00 -14.13
C PRO A 103 -7.19 6.81 -14.36
N MET A 104 -6.74 5.59 -14.04
CA MET A 104 -7.55 4.39 -14.13
C MET A 104 -8.36 4.16 -12.87
N ALA A 105 -8.12 4.90 -11.78
CA ALA A 105 -8.74 4.72 -10.46
C ALA A 105 -8.84 3.21 -10.07
N GLY A 106 -7.72 2.52 -10.17
CA GLY A 106 -7.52 1.11 -9.86
C GLY A 106 -6.98 0.85 -8.45
N PHE A 107 -6.79 1.89 -7.63
CA PHE A 107 -6.59 1.72 -6.19
C PHE A 107 -7.91 1.41 -5.48
N GLU A 108 -7.82 0.55 -4.48
CA GLU A 108 -8.94 0.15 -3.64
C GLU A 108 -8.54 0.18 -2.16
N CYS A 109 -9.55 0.30 -1.29
CA CYS A 109 -9.36 0.39 0.18
C CYS A 109 -10.20 -0.64 0.96
N ASP A 110 -10.78 -1.63 0.27
CA ASP A 110 -11.64 -2.66 0.85
C ASP A 110 -10.86 -3.93 1.21
N GLY A 111 -9.52 -3.87 1.29
CA GLY A 111 -8.66 -5.03 1.55
C GLY A 111 -9.01 -5.79 2.84
N ASP A 112 -9.51 -5.09 3.86
CA ASP A 112 -9.96 -5.69 5.13
C ASP A 112 -11.15 -6.65 4.95
N ALA A 113 -11.95 -6.49 3.89
CA ALA A 113 -13.05 -7.38 3.57
C ALA A 113 -12.59 -8.66 2.85
N HIS A 114 -11.36 -8.69 2.32
CA HIS A 114 -10.88 -9.76 1.46
C HIS A 114 -9.68 -10.52 2.02
N TRP A 115 -8.78 -9.87 2.77
CA TRP A 115 -7.65 -10.54 3.39
C TRP A 115 -8.14 -11.49 4.49
N THR A 116 -7.83 -12.76 4.34
CA THR A 116 -8.00 -13.77 5.40
C THR A 116 -6.66 -14.08 6.06
N PRO A 117 -6.67 -14.65 7.28
CA PRO A 117 -5.45 -15.11 7.92
C PRO A 117 -4.62 -16.06 7.04
N GLU A 118 -5.28 -16.94 6.29
CA GLU A 118 -4.63 -17.90 5.39
C GLU A 118 -3.94 -17.18 4.24
N LEU A 119 -4.61 -16.23 3.58
CA LEU A 119 -4.03 -15.45 2.48
C LEU A 119 -2.83 -14.62 2.91
N ILE A 120 -2.87 -14.04 4.12
CA ILE A 120 -1.74 -13.28 4.68
C ILE A 120 -0.55 -14.20 4.94
N ARG A 121 -0.76 -15.38 5.53
CA ARG A 121 0.31 -16.34 5.79
C ARG A 121 0.91 -16.90 4.49
N ASP A 122 0.07 -17.12 3.48
CA ASP A 122 0.53 -17.56 2.16
C ASP A 122 1.39 -16.49 1.49
N TRP A 123 0.93 -15.23 1.52
CA TRP A 123 1.73 -14.10 1.05
C TRP A 123 3.06 -13.99 1.81
N TRP A 124 3.03 -14.11 3.14
CA TRP A 124 4.25 -14.06 3.96
C TRP A 124 5.21 -15.20 3.61
N ARG A 125 4.70 -16.41 3.37
CA ARG A 125 5.52 -17.56 2.94
C ARG A 125 6.17 -17.32 1.58
N ASP A 126 5.44 -16.70 0.65
CA ASP A 126 5.94 -16.37 -0.70
C ASP A 126 6.70 -15.04 -0.79
N ARG A 127 6.87 -14.30 0.32
CA ARG A 127 7.54 -12.97 0.32
C ARG A 127 8.93 -12.98 -0.33
N GLY A 128 9.62 -14.12 -0.35
CA GLY A 128 10.90 -14.28 -1.04
C GLY A 128 10.81 -13.98 -2.54
N ARG A 129 9.67 -14.28 -3.19
CA ARG A 129 9.39 -13.92 -4.57
C ARG A 129 9.31 -12.42 -4.77
N VAL A 130 8.57 -11.72 -3.90
CA VAL A 130 8.44 -10.25 -3.94
C VAL A 130 9.79 -9.58 -3.67
N ARG A 131 10.53 -10.08 -2.68
CA ARG A 131 11.87 -9.59 -2.34
C ARG A 131 12.85 -9.74 -3.51
N ALA A 132 12.89 -10.91 -4.14
CA ALA A 132 13.76 -11.17 -5.28
C ALA A 132 13.39 -10.30 -6.50
N TRP A 133 12.10 -10.06 -6.71
CA TRP A 133 11.61 -9.12 -7.72
C TRP A 133 12.11 -7.69 -7.44
N ALA A 134 11.93 -7.19 -6.21
CA ALA A 134 12.37 -5.84 -5.84
C ALA A 134 13.90 -5.67 -5.97
N ASP A 135 14.69 -6.66 -5.56
CA ASP A 135 16.14 -6.68 -5.77
C ASP A 135 16.51 -6.62 -7.26
N ALA A 136 15.77 -7.31 -8.13
CA ALA A 136 16.00 -7.29 -9.58
C ALA A 136 15.62 -5.93 -10.21
N LEU A 137 14.52 -5.34 -9.74
CA LEU A 137 14.08 -4.01 -10.14
C LEU A 137 15.14 -2.97 -9.79
N ASP A 138 15.65 -2.97 -8.56
CA ASP A 138 16.73 -2.07 -8.13
C ASP A 138 17.98 -2.20 -9.01
N ARG A 139 18.47 -3.42 -9.24
CA ARG A 139 19.65 -3.66 -10.10
C ARG A 139 19.49 -3.08 -11.51
N THR A 140 18.27 -3.08 -12.03
CA THR A 140 17.98 -2.62 -13.39
C THR A 140 17.75 -1.11 -13.42
N TRP A 141 16.89 -0.61 -12.54
CA TRP A 141 16.39 0.76 -12.59
C TRP A 141 17.38 1.77 -12.01
N SER A 142 18.23 1.37 -11.07
CA SER A 142 19.29 2.24 -10.52
C SER A 142 20.30 2.71 -11.57
N LEU A 143 20.47 1.93 -12.66
CA LEU A 143 21.37 2.22 -13.78
C LEU A 143 20.66 2.88 -14.98
N SER A 144 19.35 3.10 -14.90
CA SER A 144 18.55 3.66 -15.99
C SER A 144 18.95 5.11 -16.31
N GLN A 145 18.86 5.51 -17.58
CA GLN A 145 19.02 6.92 -17.97
C GLN A 145 17.78 7.77 -17.62
N ASP A 146 16.63 7.12 -17.41
CA ASP A 146 15.40 7.72 -16.92
C ASP A 146 15.50 8.02 -15.42
N GLU A 147 15.30 9.29 -15.05
CA GLU A 147 15.35 9.76 -13.67
C GLU A 147 14.25 9.15 -12.79
N HIS A 148 13.03 8.99 -13.31
CA HIS A 148 11.91 8.43 -12.56
C HIS A 148 12.18 6.96 -12.21
N ARG A 149 12.83 6.21 -13.10
CA ARG A 149 13.26 4.83 -12.81
C ARG A 149 14.33 4.80 -11.72
N ARG A 150 15.36 5.66 -11.80
CA ARG A 150 16.41 5.72 -10.76
C ARG A 150 15.83 6.08 -9.38
N GLU A 151 14.86 6.99 -9.36
CA GLU A 151 14.11 7.38 -8.18
C GLU A 151 13.34 6.17 -7.60
N ALA A 152 12.55 5.49 -8.44
CA ALA A 152 11.77 4.33 -8.03
C ALA A 152 12.62 3.13 -7.59
N ALA A 153 13.87 3.00 -8.06
CA ALA A 153 14.83 2.02 -7.53
C ALA A 153 15.09 2.21 -6.01
N GLY A 154 15.02 3.45 -5.51
CA GLY A 154 15.03 3.73 -4.08
C GLY A 154 13.87 3.09 -3.32
N GLY A 155 12.68 3.09 -3.92
CA GLY A 155 11.50 2.41 -3.38
C GLY A 155 11.66 0.89 -3.35
N ALA A 156 12.28 0.28 -4.36
CA ALA A 156 12.60 -1.15 -4.33
C ALA A 156 13.53 -1.52 -3.18
N ARG A 157 14.57 -0.72 -2.93
CA ARG A 157 15.46 -0.92 -1.77
C ARG A 157 14.71 -0.76 -0.44
N ALA A 158 13.83 0.23 -0.35
CA ALA A 158 12.97 0.43 0.82
C ALA A 158 12.01 -0.75 1.03
N TYR A 159 11.49 -1.34 -0.05
CA TYR A 159 10.60 -2.49 0.04
C TYR A 159 11.33 -3.75 0.53
N VAL A 160 12.53 -4.01 0.01
CA VAL A 160 13.39 -5.10 0.51
C VAL A 160 13.69 -4.91 2.00
N ALA A 161 14.07 -3.70 2.40
CA ALA A 161 14.31 -3.38 3.81
C ALA A 161 13.06 -3.59 4.67
N HIS A 162 11.87 -3.25 4.16
CA HIS A 162 10.61 -3.47 4.88
C HIS A 162 10.27 -4.96 5.03
N ILE A 163 10.46 -5.75 3.96
CA ILE A 163 10.26 -7.21 4.00
C ILE A 163 11.20 -7.85 5.03
N ASP A 164 12.47 -7.43 5.05
CA ASP A 164 13.48 -7.96 5.96
C ASP A 164 13.28 -7.44 7.39
N HIS A 165 12.69 -6.25 7.55
CA HIS A 165 12.54 -5.57 8.84
C HIS A 165 11.17 -4.87 9.00
N GLY A 166 10.42 -5.28 10.03
CA GLY A 166 9.20 -4.61 10.47
C GLY A 166 7.91 -5.09 9.78
N LEU A 167 7.96 -5.58 8.53
CA LEU A 167 6.76 -6.11 7.86
C LEU A 167 6.13 -7.29 8.62
N GLY A 168 6.95 -8.17 9.18
CA GLY A 168 6.46 -9.27 10.00
C GLY A 168 5.66 -8.79 11.23
N ASP A 169 6.14 -7.76 11.93
CA ASP A 169 5.42 -7.20 13.09
C ASP A 169 4.11 -6.53 12.66
N TYR A 170 4.14 -5.81 11.55
CA TYR A 170 2.94 -5.21 10.97
C TYR A 170 1.88 -6.26 10.64
N LEU A 171 2.24 -7.32 9.89
CA LEU A 171 1.29 -8.35 9.47
C LEU A 171 0.70 -9.12 10.65
N ARG A 172 1.49 -9.36 11.71
CA ARG A 172 0.98 -9.98 12.94
C ARG A 172 -0.02 -9.09 13.67
N GLY A 173 0.23 -7.78 13.70
CA GLY A 173 -0.71 -6.80 14.23
C GLY A 173 -1.99 -6.72 13.39
N TYR A 174 -1.86 -6.75 12.06
CA TYR A 174 -2.98 -6.73 11.13
C TYR A 174 -3.84 -8.00 11.23
N LEU A 175 -3.20 -9.18 11.32
CA LEU A 175 -3.89 -10.45 11.59
C LEU A 175 -4.73 -10.40 12.87
N PHE A 176 -4.15 -9.88 13.95
CA PHE A 176 -4.88 -9.72 15.20
C PHE A 176 -6.10 -8.79 15.01
N TRP A 177 -5.91 -7.66 14.32
CA TRP A 177 -6.98 -6.71 14.06
C TRP A 177 -8.11 -7.33 13.23
N LEU A 178 -7.81 -8.12 12.19
CA LEU A 178 -8.83 -8.81 11.38
C LEU A 178 -9.65 -9.81 12.19
N GLN A 179 -9.04 -10.45 13.19
CA GLN A 179 -9.70 -11.45 14.04
C GLN A 179 -10.52 -10.81 15.17
N GLU A 180 -10.02 -9.74 15.76
CA GLU A 180 -10.56 -9.16 17.00
C GLU A 180 -11.29 -7.82 16.78
N ALA A 181 -11.24 -7.26 15.57
CA ALA A 181 -11.76 -5.94 15.20
C ALA A 181 -11.24 -4.80 16.10
N ARG A 182 -10.01 -4.94 16.61
CA ARG A 182 -9.33 -3.93 17.44
C ARG A 182 -7.81 -4.12 17.42
N PRO A 183 -7.02 -3.07 17.74
CA PRO A 183 -5.60 -3.24 17.97
C PRO A 183 -5.29 -4.13 19.20
N ALA A 184 -4.17 -4.83 19.14
CA ALA A 184 -3.64 -5.55 20.29
C ALA A 184 -3.17 -4.58 21.38
N ARG A 185 -3.48 -4.92 22.63
CA ARG A 185 -3.01 -4.21 23.83
C ARG A 185 -1.61 -4.68 24.21
N PRO A 186 -0.83 -3.85 24.93
CA PRO A 186 0.46 -4.28 25.46
C PRO A 186 0.35 -5.59 26.25
N GLY A 187 1.16 -6.59 25.89
CA GLY A 187 1.19 -7.91 26.54
C GLY A 187 0.28 -8.97 25.92
N GLU A 188 -0.61 -8.62 24.99
CA GLU A 188 -1.36 -9.61 24.24
C GLU A 188 -0.47 -10.34 23.22
N SER A 189 -0.69 -11.64 23.07
CA SER A 189 0.04 -12.47 22.10
C SER A 189 -0.50 -12.23 20.69
N LEU A 190 0.37 -11.86 19.77
CA LEU A 190 0.01 -11.70 18.36
C LEU A 190 0.02 -13.06 17.62
N PRO A 191 -0.89 -13.28 16.65
CA PRO A 191 -0.91 -14.46 15.80
C PRO A 191 0.43 -14.70 15.10
N GLY A 192 0.71 -15.96 14.77
CA GLY A 192 1.87 -16.34 13.95
C GLY A 192 1.61 -16.14 12.45
N LEU A 193 2.70 -15.85 11.73
CA LEU A 193 2.76 -15.80 10.26
C LEU A 193 3.18 -17.15 9.68
#